data_AF-A0A7W0WYZ5-F1
#
_entry.id   AF-A0A7W0WYZ5-F1
#
_cell.length_a   1.000
_cell.length_b   1.000
_cell.length_c   1.000
_cell.angle_alpha   90.00
_cell.angle_beta   90.00
_cell.angle_gamma   90.00
#
_symmetry.space_group_name_H-M   'P 1'
#
loop_
_entity.id
_entity.type
_entity.pdbx_description
1 polymer ?
#
loop_
_entity_poly.entity_id
_entity_poly.type
_entity_poly.pdbx_seq_one_letter_code
_entity_poly.pdbx_strand_id
1 'polypeptide(L)' 'MVRLERKGRRGKEVTIVEKLALKPAELEQWCRELKQALGCGGAVETDAIVLQGDLRDRIASVLEKKGVVKVTMGS' A
#
# COMPACT_ATOMS: atom_id res chain seq x y z
N MET A 1 -2.82 8.10 -0.07
CA MET A 1 -2.07 8.31 -1.33
C MET A 1 -1.40 7.00 -1.71
N VAL A 2 -1.56 6.55 -2.95
CA VAL A 2 -0.96 5.32 -3.48
C VAL A 2 -0.06 5.72 -4.65
N ARG A 3 1.23 5.41 -4.58
CA ARG A 3 2.20 5.70 -5.65
C ARG A 3 2.94 4.43 -6.06
N LEU A 4 3.30 4.32 -7.33
CA LEU A 4 4.12 3.22 -7.84
C LEU A 4 5.57 3.68 -7.92
N GLU A 5 6.44 3.06 -7.12
CA GLU A 5 7.87 3.29 -7.14
C GLU A 5 8.54 2.19 -7.97
N ARG A 6 9.05 2.58 -9.14
CA ARG A 6 9.82 1.70 -10.05
C ARG A 6 11.30 2.10 -10.15
N LYS A 7 11.63 3.32 -9.72
CA LYS A 7 12.89 4.00 -10.01
C LYS A 7 13.87 3.80 -8.85
N GLY A 8 14.54 2.64 -8.79
CA GLY A 8 15.66 2.45 -7.83
C GLY A 8 16.01 1.02 -7.42
N ARG A 9 15.19 0.02 -7.72
CA ARG A 9 15.44 -1.37 -7.26
C ARG A 9 15.50 -2.38 -8.42
N ARG A 10 16.48 -2.26 -9.32
CA ARG A 10 16.78 -3.25 -10.38
C ARG A 10 15.53 -3.72 -11.17
N GLY A 11 14.63 -2.80 -11.52
CA GLY A 11 13.42 -3.12 -12.29
C GLY A 11 12.28 -3.78 -11.49
N LYS A 12 12.38 -3.94 -10.16
CA LYS A 12 11.25 -4.36 -9.33
C LYS A 12 10.35 -3.17 -9.00
N GLU A 13 9.11 -3.29 -9.40
CA GLU A 13 8.04 -2.34 -9.07
C GLU A 13 7.58 -2.58 -7.63
N VAL A 14 7.35 -1.50 -6.87
CA VAL A 14 6.76 -1.56 -5.54
C VAL A 14 5.69 -0.49 -5.41
N THR A 15 4.58 -0.81 -4.76
CA THR A 15 3.50 0.13 -4.49
C THR A 15 3.65 0.68 -3.07
N ILE A 16 3.63 1.99 -2.93
CA ILE A 16 3.75 2.69 -1.65
C ILE A 16 2.40 3.34 -1.33
N VAL A 17 1.86 3.04 -0.16
CA VAL A 17 0.58 3.55 0.35
C VAL A 17 0.85 4.40 1.58
N GLU A 18 0.74 5.72 1.45
CA GLU A 18 1.04 6.68 2.52
C GLU A 18 -0.15 7.63 2.77
N LYS A 19 -0.06 8.46 3.80
CA LYS A 19 -1.10 9.45 4.15
C LYS A 19 -2.48 8.81 4.32
N LEU A 20 -2.52 7.65 4.97
CA LEU A 20 -3.79 6.99 5.31
C LEU A 20 -4.50 7.67 6.50
N ALA A 21 -3.83 8.59 7.19
CA ALA A 21 -4.32 9.24 8.43
C ALA A 21 -4.80 8.21 9.48
N LEU A 22 -4.18 7.03 9.46
CA LEU A 22 -4.44 5.93 10.38
C LEU A 22 -3.48 6.02 11.56
N LYS A 23 -3.90 5.46 12.70
CA LYS A 23 -3.01 5.26 13.85
C LYS A 23 -1.94 4.20 13.52
N PRO A 24 -0.77 4.22 14.17
CA PRO A 24 0.29 3.22 13.95
C PRO A 24 -0.22 1.78 14.10
N ALA A 25 -1.05 1.51 15.11
CA ALA A 25 -1.65 0.19 15.32
C ALA A 25 -2.56 -0.26 14.16
N GLU A 26 -3.31 0.68 13.58
CA GLU A 26 -4.14 0.41 12.39
C GLU A 26 -3.24 0.20 11.16
N LEU A 27 -2.20 1.02 10.99
CA LEU A 27 -1.22 0.87 9.90
C LEU A 27 -0.58 -0.52 9.87
N GLU A 28 -0.18 -1.06 11.03
CA GLU A 28 0.35 -2.42 11.14
C GLU A 28 -0.69 -3.50 10.80
N GLN A 29 -1.92 -3.35 11.31
CA GLN A 29 -3.04 -4.24 11.02
C GLN A 29 -3.33 -4.28 9.52
N TRP A 30 -3.43 -3.11 8.91
CA TRP A 30 -3.66 -2.90 7.48
C TRP A 30 -2.53 -3.48 6.64
N CYS A 31 -1.27 -3.26 7.03
CA CYS A 31 -0.12 -3.84 6.35
C CYS A 31 -0.17 -5.37 6.37
N ARG A 32 -0.53 -5.96 7.52
CA ARG A 32 -0.67 -7.42 7.65
C ARG A 32 -1.81 -7.96 6.79
N GLU A 33 -2.97 -7.30 6.78
CA GLU A 33 -4.09 -7.67 5.94
C GLU A 33 -3.78 -7.51 4.45
N LEU A 34 -3.16 -6.41 4.03
CA LEU A 34 -2.78 -6.20 2.63
C LEU A 34 -1.79 -7.27 2.16
N LYS A 35 -0.79 -7.60 2.98
CA LYS A 35 0.12 -8.73 2.71
C LYS A 35 -0.62 -10.06 2.55
N GLN A 36 -1.58 -10.32 3.43
CA GLN A 36 -2.34 -11.57 3.44
C GLN A 36 -3.33 -11.67 2.27
N ALA A 37 -4.02 -10.57 1.95
CA ALA A 37 -4.99 -10.48 0.87
C ALA A 37 -4.34 -10.49 -0.53
N LEU A 38 -3.17 -9.86 -0.66
CA LEU A 38 -2.45 -9.74 -1.93
C LEU A 38 -1.43 -10.85 -2.13
N GLY A 39 -1.12 -11.63 -1.08
CA GLY A 39 -0.10 -12.67 -1.13
C GLY A 39 1.28 -12.14 -1.48
N CYS A 40 1.57 -10.88 -1.14
CA CYS A 40 2.81 -10.22 -1.51
C CYS A 40 3.59 -9.73 -0.30
N GLY A 41 4.91 -9.59 -0.47
CA GLY A 41 5.80 -9.06 0.56
C GLY A 41 5.63 -7.55 0.72
N GLY A 42 5.59 -7.08 1.97
CA GLY A 42 5.52 -5.66 2.26
C GLY A 42 5.89 -5.30 3.70
N ALA A 43 6.18 -4.03 3.92
CA ALA A 43 6.60 -3.49 5.21
C ALA A 43 5.89 -2.16 5.48
N VAL A 44 5.70 -1.83 6.75
CA VAL A 44 5.39 -0.46 7.15
C VAL A 44 6.71 0.28 7.27
N GLU A 45 6.87 1.37 6.52
CA GLU A 45 7.95 2.34 6.66
C GLU A 45 7.38 3.64 7.23
N THR A 46 7.70 3.93 8.49
CA THR A 46 7.29 5.14 9.22
C THR A 46 5.76 5.30 9.32
N ASP A 47 5.13 5.81 8.26
CA ASP A 47 3.68 6.05 8.12
C ASP A 47 3.15 5.64 6.73
N ALA A 48 3.91 4.78 6.04
CA ALA A 48 3.61 4.29 4.71
C ALA A 48 3.71 2.77 4.65
N ILE A 49 2.83 2.14 3.89
CA ILE A 49 2.87 0.71 3.62
C ILE A 49 3.52 0.51 2.26
N VAL A 50 4.66 -0.17 2.23
CA VAL A 50 5.37 -0.51 1.01
C VAL A 50 5.09 -1.97 0.66
N LEU A 51 4.54 -2.22 -0.51
CA LEU A 51 4.19 -3.55 -1.02
C LEU A 51 4.99 -3.83 -2.30
N GLN A 52 5.51 -5.04 -2.45
CA GLN A 52 6.19 -5.44 -3.67
C GLN A 52 5.19 -5.69 -4.80
N GLY A 53 5.53 -5.30 -6.03
CA GLY A 53 4.69 -5.40 -7.22
C GLY A 53 3.85 -4.15 -7.53
N ASP A 54 3.34 -4.11 -8.76
CA ASP A 54 2.27 -3.18 -9.17
C ASP A 54 0.93 -3.76 -8.71
N LEU A 55 0.52 -3.37 -7.52
CA LEU A 55 -0.72 -3.83 -6.90
C LEU A 55 -1.71 -2.69 -6.71
N ARG A 56 -1.50 -1.55 -7.41
CA ARG A 56 -2.32 -0.35 -7.29
C ARG A 56 -3.82 -0.64 -7.40
N ASP A 57 -4.18 -1.45 -8.39
CA ASP A 57 -5.57 -1.81 -8.68
C ASP A 57 -6.18 -2.68 -7.56
N ARG A 58 -5.44 -3.71 -7.14
CA ARG A 58 -5.85 -4.57 -6.02
C ARG A 58 -5.91 -3.83 -4.69
N ILE A 59 -4.93 -2.98 -4.41
CA ILE A 59 -4.85 -2.15 -3.21
C ILE A 59 -6.01 -1.18 -3.19
N ALA A 60 -6.33 -0.52 -4.31
CA ALA A 60 -7.51 0.33 -4.44
C ALA A 60 -8.78 -0.46 -4.11
N SER A 61 -8.96 -1.65 -4.69
CA SER A 61 -10.14 -2.48 -4.42
C SER A 61 -10.24 -2.93 -2.95
N VAL A 62 -9.12 -3.27 -2.30
CA VAL A 62 -9.10 -3.61 -0.87
C VAL A 62 -9.37 -2.40 0.01
N LEU A 63 -8.79 -1.24 -0.33
CA LEU A 63 -9.02 0.04 0.35
C LEU A 63 -10.50 0.44 0.25
N GLU A 64 -11.09 0.37 -0.94
CA GLU A 64 -12.51 0.65 -1.18
C GLU A 64 -13.41 -0.29 -0.36
N LYS A 65 -13.13 -1.60 -0.36
CA LYS A 65 -13.87 -2.58 0.45
C LYS A 65 -13.78 -2.32 1.96
N LYS A 66 -12.66 -1.77 2.43
CA LYS A 66 -12.48 -1.36 3.83
C LYS A 66 -13.08 0.00 4.17
N GLY A 67 -13.67 0.71 3.20
CA GLY A 67 -14.31 2.01 3.42
C GLY A 67 -13.36 3.21 3.28
N VAL A 68 -12.18 3.04 2.68
CA VAL A 68 -11.31 4.17 2.32
C VAL A 68 -11.85 4.79 1.04
N VAL A 69 -12.62 5.86 1.22
CA VAL A 69 -13.37 6.54 0.15
C VAL A 69 -12.47 7.37 -0.78
N LYS A 70 -11.21 7.64 -0.39
CA LYS A 70 -10.34 8.58 -1.10
C LYS A 70 -8.93 8.06 -1.27
N VAL A 71 -8.74 7.28 -2.32
CA VAL A 71 -7.41 6.80 -2.76
C VAL A 71 -6.82 7.81 -3.74
N THR A 72 -5.95 8.69 -3.27
CA THR A 72 -5.21 9.60 -4.16
C THR A 72 -4.08 8.83 -4.86
N MET A 73 -4.22 8.58 -6.16
CA MET A 73 -3.13 8.00 -6.95
C MET A 73 -2.08 9.06 -7.25
N GLY A 74 -0.85 8.86 -6.77
CA GLY A 74 0.30 9.68 -7.13
C GLY A 74 0.83 9.26 -8.50
N SER A 75 1.04 10.24 -9.38
CA SER A 75 1.55 10.09 -10.74
C SER A 75 3.02 9.68 -10.80
#